data_AF-A0A9W4NJ04-F1
#
_entry.id   AF-A0A9W4NJ04-F1
#
_cell.length_a   1.000
_cell.length_b   1.000
_cell.length_c   1.000
_cell.angle_alpha   90.00
_cell.angle_beta   90.00
_cell.angle_gamma   90.00
#
_symmetry.space_group_name_H-M   'P 1'
#
loop_
_entity.id
_entity.type
_entity.pdbx_description
1 polymer ?
#
loop_
_entity_poly.entity_id
_entity_poly.type
_entity_poly.pdbx_seq_one_letter_code
_entity_poly.pdbx_strand_id
1 'polypeptide(L)'
;MNKHCYNLFSSLRSTIRPSLTATRSPTQYSCTLDPGKRFRRLSAMATATRIQLSPTTDSGIYSSNVREDAAKTASEILQEDMAKHHVFFNDQGFHNHIPHQILSIYALGATPEQIKAGYQRNKGYQRPARPTDLDVVLSMRDSVKFQEYLGREKHYPNYLAFFQQEIDAKGVGEVLKEYVFAGDERAESMLCRLFGGECYPIQSWNSYAICSRDLIEYLGLIHPLIHLGFGLEFNQPAIVAQGLAQAAVHADWIGREFFLPAEKMADGIGKQGQKSLLQLLNEIRADKALIESVQWADENKIRDGVLTRAPAVMLKYAAQFTVSENQVDERLADMINTVVYYTSTAQRPSREMKLDFFFIHCLNSSIFFSKIVKLPFLDQRSKLRLLEWKGRMDLLMYTSRGTPDLLPEEVASYPAKENWSQIFARSLAHPGDDGHLAKLARALAHGQKVCEPYESTNPEMPIRGDVWLRIGNIAVDSTVEEGKPMWVRSTGFDEAWEPEGSRL
;
A
#
# COMPACT_ATOMS: atom_id res chain seq x y z
N MET A 1 37.42 58.30 25.89
CA MET A 1 37.73 59.74 25.71
C MET A 1 36.85 60.28 24.59
N ASN A 2 36.36 61.52 24.72
CA ASN A 2 35.68 62.40 23.73
C ASN A 2 34.63 61.75 22.77
N LYS A 3 33.31 61.99 22.83
CA LYS A 3 32.50 63.23 22.97
C LYS A 3 32.81 64.33 21.94
N HIS A 4 31.82 64.66 21.10
CA HIS A 4 31.13 65.96 20.91
C HIS A 4 30.21 65.80 19.65
N CYS A 5 29.03 66.40 19.42
CA CYS A 5 27.99 67.16 20.13
C CYS A 5 27.45 68.26 19.16
N TYR A 6 26.21 68.71 19.43
CA TYR A 6 25.44 69.83 18.82
C TYR A 6 24.53 69.48 17.61
N ASN A 7 23.19 69.64 17.62
CA ASN A 7 22.27 70.76 18.00
C ASN A 7 22.15 71.85 16.89
N LEU A 8 21.03 72.56 16.64
CA LEU A 8 19.68 72.64 17.24
C LEU A 8 18.70 73.48 16.33
N PHE A 9 17.41 73.58 16.72
CA PHE A 9 16.35 74.55 16.32
C PHE A 9 15.74 74.41 14.88
N SER A 10 14.41 74.31 14.66
CA SER A 10 13.23 75.19 14.97
C SER A 10 13.12 76.42 14.02
N SER A 11 11.97 77.05 13.73
CA SER A 11 10.52 76.83 13.98
C SER A 11 9.74 77.73 12.99
N LEU A 12 8.43 77.51 12.73
CA LEU A 12 7.44 78.61 12.65
C LEU A 12 5.98 78.12 12.56
N ARG A 13 5.04 78.99 12.93
CA ARG A 13 3.59 78.75 13.10
C ARG A 13 2.79 79.58 12.09
N SER A 14 1.53 79.22 11.80
CA SER A 14 0.34 80.00 12.24
C SER A 14 -1.02 79.53 11.66
N THR A 15 -2.03 79.37 12.55
CA THR A 15 -3.48 79.67 12.38
C THR A 15 -4.26 79.14 11.15
N ILE A 16 -5.43 78.50 11.30
CA ILE A 16 -6.73 79.14 11.66
C ILE A 16 -7.70 78.11 12.33
N ARG A 17 -8.63 78.61 13.16
CA ARG A 17 -9.86 77.97 13.70
C ARG A 17 -11.05 78.92 13.38
N PRO A 18 -12.35 78.53 13.45
CA PRO A 18 -12.98 77.64 14.43
C PRO A 18 -14.02 76.69 13.75
N SER A 19 -15.09 76.09 14.33
CA SER A 19 -15.56 75.76 15.69
C SER A 19 -16.59 74.61 15.55
N LEU A 20 -16.67 73.66 16.51
CA LEU A 20 -17.93 73.24 17.19
C LEU A 20 -17.66 72.15 18.24
N THR A 21 -18.54 72.07 19.24
CA THR A 21 -18.36 71.34 20.50
C THR A 21 -19.32 70.15 20.65
N ALA A 22 -18.81 69.01 21.13
CA ALA A 22 -19.59 68.03 21.89
C ALA A 22 -18.67 67.23 22.82
N THR A 23 -18.98 67.19 24.12
CA THR A 23 -18.19 66.52 25.16
C THR A 23 -18.56 65.04 25.30
N ARG A 24 -17.57 64.17 25.53
CA ARG A 24 -17.78 62.76 25.90
C ARG A 24 -17.50 62.56 27.40
N SER A 25 -18.38 61.83 28.08
CA SER A 25 -18.13 61.20 29.37
C SER A 25 -17.65 59.75 29.18
N PRO A 26 -16.84 59.18 30.10
CA PRO A 26 -16.37 57.80 30.00
C PRO A 26 -17.27 56.84 30.80
N THR A 27 -17.94 55.92 30.12
CA THR A 27 -18.57 54.76 30.76
C THR A 27 -17.61 53.57 30.79
N GLN A 28 -17.41 53.00 31.98
CA GLN A 28 -16.65 51.78 32.19
C GLN A 28 -17.40 50.60 31.55
N TYR A 29 -16.74 49.87 30.65
CA TYR A 29 -17.20 48.56 30.22
C TYR A 29 -16.42 47.48 30.97
N SER A 30 -17.09 46.87 31.95
CA SER A 30 -16.66 45.63 32.60
C SER A 30 -16.60 44.51 31.56
N CYS A 31 -15.42 43.93 31.35
CA CYS A 31 -15.26 42.76 30.48
C CYS A 31 -15.54 41.48 31.29
N THR A 32 -16.79 41.01 31.26
CA THR A 32 -17.15 39.70 31.79
C THR A 32 -16.67 38.61 30.84
N LEU A 33 -15.67 37.83 31.27
CA LEU A 33 -15.24 36.62 30.57
C LEU A 33 -16.33 35.55 30.73
N ASP A 34 -16.93 35.15 29.60
CA ASP A 34 -17.83 34.00 29.51
C ASP A 34 -17.04 32.68 29.69
N PRO A 35 -17.29 31.88 30.75
CA PRO A 35 -16.60 30.61 30.94
C PRO A 35 -17.10 29.48 29.99
N GLY A 36 -18.11 29.73 29.17
CA GLY A 36 -18.73 28.74 28.28
C GLY A 36 -17.93 28.38 27.02
N LYS A 37 -16.96 29.20 26.60
CA LYS A 37 -16.13 28.90 25.42
C LYS A 37 -15.05 27.88 25.75
N ARG A 38 -15.43 26.59 25.69
CA ARG A 38 -14.47 25.50 25.42
C ARG A 38 -13.63 25.91 24.21
N PHE A 39 -12.34 26.19 24.43
CA PHE A 39 -11.36 26.07 23.36
C PHE A 39 -11.49 24.64 22.82
N ARG A 40 -12.02 24.50 21.59
CA ARG A 40 -11.71 23.31 20.80
C ARG A 40 -10.19 23.31 20.71
N ARG A 41 -9.54 22.37 21.41
CA ARG A 41 -8.16 22.01 21.06
C ARG A 41 -8.20 21.72 19.57
N LEU A 42 -7.45 22.48 18.78
CA LEU A 42 -7.14 22.07 17.42
C LEU A 42 -6.52 20.68 17.57
N SER A 43 -7.19 19.67 17.03
CA SER A 43 -6.60 18.34 16.97
C SER A 43 -5.32 18.48 16.17
N ALA A 44 -4.19 18.08 16.76
CA ALA A 44 -2.90 18.23 16.11
C ALA A 44 -2.87 17.29 14.91
N MET A 45 -2.92 17.85 13.70
CA MET A 45 -2.99 17.10 12.46
C MET A 45 -1.77 16.17 12.29
N ALA A 46 -1.92 15.12 11.48
CA ALA A 46 -0.81 14.26 11.11
C ALA A 46 0.28 15.08 10.36
N THR A 47 1.54 14.74 10.58
CA THR A 47 2.72 15.34 9.92
C THR A 47 3.62 14.22 9.39
N ALA A 48 4.80 14.54 8.83
CA ALA A 48 5.73 13.49 8.44
C ALA A 48 6.33 12.72 9.64
N THR A 49 6.24 13.27 10.85
CA THR A 49 6.80 12.69 12.08
C THR A 49 5.75 12.30 13.13
N ARG A 50 4.48 12.69 12.92
CA ARG A 50 3.34 12.44 13.80
C ARG A 50 2.23 11.69 13.08
N ILE A 51 1.86 10.52 13.60
CA ILE A 51 0.68 9.77 13.18
C ILE A 51 -0.54 10.24 14.00
N GLN A 52 -1.64 10.54 13.32
CA GLN A 52 -2.89 10.96 13.93
C GLN A 52 -4.07 10.58 13.00
N LEU A 53 -4.85 9.59 13.41
CA LEU A 53 -6.09 9.17 12.76
C LEU A 53 -7.29 9.90 13.37
N SER A 54 -8.32 10.15 12.55
CA SER A 54 -9.68 10.48 12.99
C SER A 54 -10.71 9.72 12.14
N PRO A 55 -11.83 9.24 12.73
CA PRO A 55 -12.91 8.59 11.98
C PRO A 55 -13.58 9.46 10.90
N THR A 56 -13.39 10.78 10.93
CA THR A 56 -13.99 11.71 9.96
C THR A 56 -13.16 11.94 8.71
N THR A 57 -11.83 11.88 8.82
CA THR A 57 -10.89 12.13 7.72
C THR A 57 -10.20 10.87 7.22
N ASP A 58 -9.99 9.90 8.12
CA ASP A 58 -9.02 8.82 7.95
C ASP A 58 -9.66 7.44 8.17
N SER A 59 -10.95 7.27 7.86
CA SER A 59 -11.62 5.97 7.94
C SER A 59 -11.09 4.94 6.92
N GLY A 60 -10.43 5.41 5.86
CA GLY A 60 -9.99 4.63 4.71
C GLY A 60 -11.06 4.49 3.61
N ILE A 61 -10.67 3.92 2.47
CA ILE A 61 -11.47 3.75 1.23
C ILE A 61 -12.69 2.85 1.49
N TYR A 62 -12.51 1.79 2.27
CA TYR A 62 -13.59 0.99 2.82
C TYR A 62 -13.47 0.94 4.35
N SER A 63 -14.60 1.20 5.02
CA SER A 63 -14.67 1.25 6.47
C SER A 63 -16.03 0.76 6.97
N SER A 64 -16.05 0.09 8.12
CA SER A 64 -17.25 -0.29 8.85
C SER A 64 -17.08 0.08 10.33
N ASN A 65 -18.04 0.82 10.89
CA ASN A 65 -18.10 1.14 12.33
C ASN A 65 -16.80 1.72 12.95
N VAL A 66 -16.08 2.60 12.25
CA VAL A 66 -14.90 3.30 12.77
C VAL A 66 -15.23 4.17 14.00
N ARG A 67 -14.31 4.21 14.98
CA ARG A 67 -14.54 4.83 16.31
C ARG A 67 -13.41 5.77 16.73
N GLU A 68 -13.73 6.79 17.53
CA GLU A 68 -12.77 7.79 18.02
C GLU A 68 -11.76 7.20 19.02
N ASP A 69 -12.21 6.31 19.91
CA ASP A 69 -11.36 5.61 20.88
C ASP A 69 -10.38 4.64 20.19
N ALA A 70 -10.85 3.94 19.16
CA ALA A 70 -10.05 3.12 18.27
C ALA A 70 -9.03 3.96 17.48
N ALA A 71 -9.44 5.08 16.87
CA ALA A 71 -8.56 5.98 16.13
C ALA A 71 -7.42 6.53 17.00
N LYS A 72 -7.74 6.96 18.23
CA LYS A 72 -6.75 7.38 19.21
C LYS A 72 -5.76 6.25 19.53
N THR A 73 -6.27 5.06 19.84
CA THR A 73 -5.44 3.90 20.22
C THR A 73 -4.54 3.43 19.08
N ALA A 74 -5.06 3.40 17.85
CA ALA A 74 -4.27 3.11 16.65
C ALA A 74 -3.19 4.17 16.42
N SER A 75 -3.50 5.46 16.59
CA SER A 75 -2.51 6.55 16.48
C SER A 75 -1.36 6.37 17.47
N GLU A 76 -1.67 6.08 18.74
CA GLU A 76 -0.67 5.84 19.79
C GLU A 76 0.23 4.64 19.48
N ILE A 77 -0.36 3.52 19.02
CA ILE A 77 0.37 2.29 18.67
C ILE A 77 1.23 2.45 17.42
N LEU A 78 0.71 3.07 16.36
CA LEU A 78 1.46 3.30 15.13
C LEU A 78 2.64 4.27 15.37
N GLN A 79 2.44 5.28 16.22
CA GLN A 79 3.52 6.18 16.64
C GLN A 79 4.58 5.44 17.48
N GLU A 80 4.17 4.50 18.35
CA GLU A 80 5.09 3.65 19.10
C GLU A 80 5.91 2.73 18.18
N ASP A 81 5.24 2.09 17.22
CA ASP A 81 5.87 1.19 16.24
C ASP A 81 6.91 1.94 15.39
N MET A 82 6.55 3.09 14.83
CA MET A 82 7.49 3.94 14.07
C MET A 82 8.70 4.41 14.91
N ALA A 83 8.53 4.60 16.22
CA ALA A 83 9.61 5.04 17.10
C ALA A 83 10.52 3.89 17.58
N LYS A 84 10.02 2.65 17.64
CA LYS A 84 10.72 1.52 18.24
C LYS A 84 11.20 0.46 17.26
N HIS A 85 10.53 0.30 16.12
CA HIS A 85 10.77 -0.82 15.21
C HIS A 85 11.26 -0.36 13.83
N HIS A 86 11.99 -1.26 13.17
CA HIS A 86 12.36 -1.12 11.78
C HIS A 86 11.18 -1.48 10.87
N VAL A 87 11.25 -1.09 9.59
CA VAL A 87 10.24 -1.50 8.59
C VAL A 87 10.39 -2.95 8.14
N PHE A 88 11.36 -3.67 8.69
CA PHE A 88 11.62 -5.09 8.47
C PHE A 88 11.74 -5.78 9.82
N PHE A 89 11.15 -6.96 10.00
CA PHE A 89 11.23 -7.70 11.26
C PHE A 89 12.40 -8.67 11.36
N ASN A 90 13.04 -9.05 10.24
CA ASN A 90 14.24 -9.89 10.23
C ASN A 90 15.32 -9.29 9.31
N ASP A 91 16.53 -9.86 9.37
CA ASP A 91 17.66 -9.53 8.48
C ASP A 91 17.58 -10.28 7.13
N GLN A 92 16.42 -10.87 6.79
CA GLN A 92 16.10 -11.43 5.47
C GLN A 92 15.20 -10.46 4.66
N GLY A 93 14.93 -9.27 5.19
CA GLY A 93 14.13 -8.24 4.51
C GLY A 93 12.61 -8.40 4.63
N PHE A 94 12.10 -9.24 5.54
CA PHE A 94 10.65 -9.44 5.69
C PHE A 94 10.02 -8.26 6.44
N HIS A 95 8.86 -7.81 5.98
CA HIS A 95 8.32 -6.48 6.25
C HIS A 95 7.56 -6.40 7.56
N ASN A 96 7.66 -5.29 8.29
CA ASN A 96 6.83 -5.04 9.47
C ASN A 96 5.35 -4.85 9.03
N HIS A 97 4.50 -5.82 9.38
CA HIS A 97 3.08 -5.86 9.04
C HIS A 97 2.19 -5.05 10.01
N ILE A 98 2.73 -4.54 11.13
CA ILE A 98 1.95 -3.85 12.17
C ILE A 98 1.18 -2.66 11.58
N PRO A 99 1.76 -1.75 10.78
CA PRO A 99 0.99 -0.64 10.22
C PRO A 99 -0.19 -1.09 9.34
N HIS A 100 -0.01 -2.14 8.55
CA HIS A 100 -1.03 -2.67 7.65
C HIS A 100 -2.16 -3.35 8.40
N GLN A 101 -1.84 -4.18 9.41
CA GLN A 101 -2.84 -4.85 10.23
C GLN A 101 -3.63 -3.83 11.05
N ILE A 102 -2.95 -2.93 11.77
CA ILE A 102 -3.57 -1.95 12.66
C ILE A 102 -4.53 -1.02 11.90
N LEU A 103 -4.14 -0.53 10.71
CA LEU A 103 -5.01 0.33 9.88
C LEU A 103 -6.22 -0.44 9.33
N SER A 104 -6.04 -1.68 8.86
CA SER A 104 -7.16 -2.50 8.38
C SER A 104 -8.14 -2.86 9.48
N ILE A 105 -7.69 -3.31 10.66
CA ILE A 105 -8.60 -3.64 11.77
C ILE A 105 -9.31 -2.40 12.33
N TYR A 106 -8.61 -1.25 12.39
CA TYR A 106 -9.23 0.04 12.72
C TYR A 106 -10.36 0.39 11.74
N ALA A 107 -10.12 0.29 10.43
CA ALA A 107 -11.12 0.55 9.41
C ALA A 107 -12.31 -0.43 9.46
N LEU A 108 -12.11 -1.67 9.94
CA LEU A 108 -13.17 -2.65 10.18
C LEU A 108 -13.89 -2.49 11.54
N GLY A 109 -13.56 -1.46 12.32
CA GLY A 109 -14.28 -1.11 13.56
C GLY A 109 -13.76 -1.80 14.82
N ALA A 110 -12.50 -2.24 14.83
CA ALA A 110 -11.85 -2.85 16.00
C ALA A 110 -11.95 -1.98 17.27
N THR A 111 -12.11 -2.62 18.42
CA THR A 111 -12.00 -1.94 19.72
C THR A 111 -10.53 -1.60 20.05
N PRO A 112 -10.28 -0.64 20.97
CA PRO A 112 -8.94 -0.39 21.50
C PRO A 112 -8.19 -1.63 21.99
N GLU A 113 -8.91 -2.61 22.56
CA GLU A 113 -8.37 -3.87 23.07
C GLU A 113 -7.92 -4.78 21.93
N GLN A 114 -8.71 -4.90 20.87
CA GLN A 114 -8.34 -5.67 19.66
C GLN A 114 -7.14 -5.05 18.96
N ILE A 115 -7.07 -3.72 18.87
CA ILE A 115 -5.93 -2.99 18.30
C ILE A 115 -4.66 -3.25 19.15
N LYS A 116 -4.76 -3.15 20.48
CA LYS A 116 -3.65 -3.48 21.40
C LYS A 116 -3.20 -4.93 21.29
N ALA A 117 -4.14 -5.87 21.15
CA ALA A 117 -3.86 -7.30 21.00
C ALA A 117 -3.11 -7.60 19.69
N GLY A 118 -3.54 -7.03 18.56
CA GLY A 118 -2.82 -7.12 17.28
C GLY A 118 -1.37 -6.66 17.39
N TYR A 119 -1.14 -5.50 18.04
CA TYR A 119 0.21 -5.01 18.30
C TYR A 119 1.01 -5.91 19.25
N GLN A 120 0.40 -6.44 20.33
CA GLN A 120 1.12 -7.33 21.26
C GLN A 120 1.59 -8.62 20.57
N ARG A 121 0.78 -9.22 19.69
CA ARG A 121 1.17 -10.42 18.93
C ARG A 121 2.36 -10.16 18.02
N ASN A 122 2.35 -9.03 17.32
CA ASN A 122 3.30 -8.79 16.23
C ASN A 122 4.57 -8.03 16.63
N LYS A 123 4.58 -7.28 17.74
CA LYS A 123 5.76 -6.49 18.14
C LYS A 123 6.96 -7.33 18.60
N GLY A 124 6.72 -8.55 19.11
CA GLY A 124 7.73 -9.32 19.86
C GLY A 124 8.93 -9.79 19.03
N TYR A 125 8.78 -9.88 17.70
CA TYR A 125 9.81 -10.34 16.77
C TYR A 125 10.32 -9.22 15.84
N GLN A 126 9.92 -7.96 16.05
CA GLN A 126 10.35 -6.84 15.21
C GLN A 126 11.82 -6.47 15.47
N ARG A 127 12.57 -6.09 14.43
CA ARG A 127 13.89 -5.47 14.62
C ARG A 127 13.74 -4.07 15.23
N PRO A 128 14.67 -3.65 16.09
CA PRO A 128 14.66 -2.31 16.64
C PRO A 128 14.90 -1.27 15.55
N ALA A 129 14.32 -0.08 15.72
CA ALA A 129 14.65 1.10 14.94
C ALA A 129 16.15 1.38 15.02
N ARG A 130 16.74 1.81 13.89
CA ARG A 130 18.17 2.10 13.76
C ARG A 130 18.41 3.61 13.83
N PRO A 131 19.55 4.08 14.36
CA PRO A 131 19.86 5.51 14.39
C PRO A 131 20.01 6.08 12.98
N THR A 132 19.60 7.33 12.80
CA THR A 132 19.82 8.12 11.59
C THR A 132 21.20 8.77 11.62
N ASP A 133 21.89 8.73 10.49
CA ASP A 133 23.10 9.51 10.20
C ASP A 133 22.68 10.81 9.49
N LEU A 134 22.82 11.95 10.18
CA LEU A 134 22.36 13.25 9.66
C LEU A 134 23.24 13.79 8.52
N ASP A 135 24.51 13.42 8.45
CA ASP A 135 25.40 13.85 7.36
C ASP A 135 25.01 13.12 6.06
N VAL A 136 24.66 11.83 6.17
CA VAL A 136 24.05 11.07 5.07
C VAL A 136 22.73 11.71 4.62
N VAL A 137 21.83 12.04 5.54
CA VAL A 137 20.54 12.71 5.21
C VAL A 137 20.74 14.05 4.52
N LEU A 138 21.67 14.88 4.99
CA LEU A 138 21.98 16.15 4.35
C LEU A 138 22.58 15.95 2.95
N SER A 139 23.42 14.93 2.77
CA SER A 139 24.00 14.60 1.46
C SER A 139 22.94 14.14 0.43
N MET A 140 21.84 13.50 0.86
CA MET A 140 20.74 13.06 -0.03
C MET A 140 19.99 14.21 -0.72
N ARG A 141 20.24 15.48 -0.38
CA ARG A 141 19.74 16.64 -1.13
C ARG A 141 20.41 16.80 -2.49
N ASP A 142 21.60 16.23 -2.67
CA ASP A 142 22.20 16.03 -3.99
C ASP A 142 21.63 14.74 -4.62
N SER A 143 21.20 14.81 -5.88
CA SER A 143 20.51 13.70 -6.54
C SER A 143 21.42 12.51 -6.86
N VAL A 144 22.74 12.72 -6.99
CA VAL A 144 23.71 11.65 -7.21
C VAL A 144 23.96 10.91 -5.88
N LYS A 145 24.12 11.66 -4.79
CA LYS A 145 24.23 11.09 -3.43
C LYS A 145 22.96 10.38 -2.99
N PHE A 146 21.78 10.92 -3.30
CA PHE A 146 20.50 10.21 -3.11
C PHE A 146 20.52 8.83 -3.79
N GLN A 147 21.01 8.75 -5.03
CA GLN A 147 21.07 7.50 -5.79
C GLN A 147 22.16 6.53 -5.27
N GLU A 148 23.29 7.04 -4.77
CA GLU A 148 24.38 6.22 -4.25
C GLU A 148 23.94 5.30 -3.09
N TYR A 149 22.94 5.70 -2.31
CA TYR A 149 22.43 4.91 -1.18
C TYR A 149 21.28 3.96 -1.54
N LEU A 150 20.76 3.96 -2.77
CA LEU A 150 19.58 3.18 -3.17
C LEU A 150 19.85 1.67 -3.11
N GLY A 151 18.82 0.89 -2.77
CA GLY A 151 18.91 -0.57 -2.67
C GLY A 151 19.77 -1.09 -1.51
N ARG A 152 20.18 -0.21 -0.57
CA ARG A 152 21.02 -0.57 0.58
C ARG A 152 20.22 -0.46 1.87
N GLU A 153 19.71 -1.58 2.37
CA GLU A 153 18.86 -1.69 3.57
C GLU A 153 19.30 -0.80 4.75
N LYS A 154 20.61 -0.74 5.03
CA LYS A 154 21.21 0.07 6.12
C LYS A 154 20.88 1.57 6.06
N HIS A 155 20.49 2.10 4.89
CA HIS A 155 20.12 3.50 4.71
C HIS A 155 18.62 3.77 4.89
N TYR A 156 17.78 2.77 5.19
CA TYR A 156 16.37 2.97 5.53
C TYR A 156 16.13 4.10 6.58
N PRO A 157 16.79 4.14 7.76
CA PRO A 157 16.57 5.22 8.74
C PRO A 157 17.01 6.60 8.23
N ASN A 158 17.87 6.65 7.21
CA ASN A 158 18.32 7.89 6.58
C ASN A 158 17.30 8.35 5.54
N TYR A 159 16.83 7.45 4.67
CA TYR A 159 15.73 7.78 3.75
C TYR A 159 14.44 8.15 4.50
N LEU A 160 14.14 7.52 5.64
CA LEU A 160 12.99 7.88 6.46
C LEU A 160 13.12 9.34 6.93
N ALA A 161 14.22 9.69 7.60
CA ALA A 161 14.45 11.06 8.07
C ALA A 161 14.51 12.08 6.91
N PHE A 162 15.05 11.70 5.75
CA PHE A 162 15.07 12.51 4.54
C PHE A 162 13.66 12.79 4.01
N PHE A 163 12.86 11.75 3.75
CA PHE A 163 11.48 11.92 3.28
C PHE A 163 10.60 12.62 4.32
N GLN A 164 10.90 12.47 5.62
CA GLN A 164 10.23 13.25 6.66
C GLN A 164 10.50 14.75 6.51
N GLN A 165 11.76 15.17 6.34
CA GLN A 165 12.12 16.56 6.09
C GLN A 165 11.50 17.10 4.79
N GLU A 166 11.53 16.31 3.71
CA GLU A 166 10.98 16.71 2.41
C GLU A 166 9.45 16.87 2.47
N ILE A 167 8.74 15.96 3.16
CA ILE A 167 7.28 16.03 3.31
C ILE A 167 6.86 17.17 4.25
N ASP A 168 7.57 17.42 5.35
CA ASP A 168 7.29 18.56 6.22
C ASP A 168 7.59 19.90 5.51
N ALA A 169 8.51 19.94 4.53
CA ALA A 169 8.84 21.14 3.75
C ALA A 169 7.93 21.40 2.53
N LYS A 170 7.54 20.34 1.80
CA LYS A 170 6.86 20.43 0.48
C LYS A 170 5.45 19.83 0.46
N GLY A 171 5.12 19.01 1.45
CA GLY A 171 3.90 18.18 1.46
C GLY A 171 4.00 16.93 0.59
N VAL A 172 3.16 15.93 0.89
CA VAL A 172 3.16 14.61 0.23
C VAL A 172 3.05 14.70 -1.30
N GLY A 173 2.20 15.60 -1.82
CA GLY A 173 1.93 15.68 -3.26
C GLY A 173 3.15 16.08 -4.08
N GLU A 174 3.90 17.09 -3.65
CA GLU A 174 5.09 17.55 -4.35
C GLU A 174 6.27 16.58 -4.18
N VAL A 175 6.40 15.92 -3.02
CA VAL A 175 7.40 14.85 -2.83
C VAL A 175 7.14 13.68 -3.76
N LEU A 176 5.87 13.25 -3.93
CA LEU A 176 5.57 12.17 -4.88
C LEU A 176 5.84 12.59 -6.33
N LYS A 177 5.46 13.81 -6.73
CA LYS A 177 5.82 14.34 -8.05
C LYS A 177 7.33 14.30 -8.28
N GLU A 178 8.11 14.83 -7.35
CA GLU A 178 9.56 14.95 -7.50
C GLU A 178 10.29 13.60 -7.47
N TYR A 179 9.97 12.74 -6.50
CA TYR A 179 10.76 11.53 -6.22
C TYR A 179 10.19 10.24 -6.83
N VAL A 180 8.99 10.26 -7.44
CA VAL A 180 8.37 9.06 -8.02
C VAL A 180 7.82 9.30 -9.43
N PHE A 181 7.40 10.53 -9.77
CA PHE A 181 6.70 10.80 -11.03
C PHE A 181 7.36 11.85 -11.96
N ALA A 182 8.55 12.36 -11.62
CA ALA A 182 9.23 13.40 -12.40
C ALA A 182 9.74 12.91 -13.77
N GLY A 183 9.91 11.60 -13.97
CA GLY A 183 10.44 11.01 -15.19
C GLY A 183 11.96 11.14 -15.38
N ASP A 184 12.68 11.63 -14.36
CA ASP A 184 14.14 11.52 -14.28
C ASP A 184 14.57 10.14 -13.73
N GLU A 185 15.86 9.77 -13.84
CA GLU A 185 16.35 8.46 -13.41
C GLU A 185 16.11 8.18 -11.90
N ARG A 186 16.07 9.24 -11.07
CA ARG A 186 15.76 9.12 -9.63
C ARG A 186 14.30 8.72 -9.45
N ALA A 187 13.37 9.40 -10.10
CA ALA A 187 11.95 9.09 -10.07
C ALA A 187 11.63 7.73 -10.70
N GLU A 188 12.23 7.41 -11.85
CA GLU A 188 12.07 6.11 -12.50
C GLU A 188 12.60 4.97 -11.62
N SER A 189 13.79 5.09 -11.03
CA SER A 189 14.30 4.05 -10.11
C SER A 189 13.40 3.91 -8.87
N MET A 190 12.94 5.01 -8.27
CA MET A 190 12.01 4.95 -7.13
C MET A 190 10.66 4.29 -7.48
N LEU A 191 10.09 4.59 -8.65
CA LEU A 191 8.87 3.94 -9.13
C LEU A 191 9.09 2.45 -9.42
N CYS A 192 10.24 2.08 -10.00
CA CYS A 192 10.65 0.69 -10.18
C CYS A 192 10.71 -0.07 -8.85
N ARG A 193 11.29 0.55 -7.80
CA ARG A 193 11.38 -0.05 -6.45
C ARG A 193 10.05 -0.09 -5.71
N LEU A 194 9.08 0.77 -6.06
CA LEU A 194 7.75 0.77 -5.46
C LEU A 194 7.01 -0.56 -5.72
N PHE A 195 7.24 -1.16 -6.90
CA PHE A 195 6.76 -2.50 -7.26
C PHE A 195 7.78 -3.62 -6.96
N GLY A 196 8.95 -3.28 -6.40
CA GLY A 196 9.99 -4.22 -6.00
C GLY A 196 9.59 -5.02 -4.77
N GLY A 197 9.81 -6.34 -4.81
CA GLY A 197 9.61 -7.24 -3.67
C GLY A 197 10.90 -7.62 -2.93
N GLU A 198 12.06 -7.53 -3.58
CA GLU A 198 13.33 -7.95 -2.96
C GLU A 198 14.02 -6.77 -2.27
N CYS A 199 14.51 -6.99 -1.04
CA CYS A 199 15.45 -6.11 -0.36
C CYS A 199 16.70 -6.96 -0.04
N TYR A 200 17.84 -6.66 -0.64
CA TYR A 200 19.06 -7.43 -0.41
C TYR A 200 19.68 -7.05 0.94
N PRO A 201 19.90 -8.01 1.85
CA PRO A 201 20.44 -7.72 3.16
C PRO A 201 21.91 -7.27 3.10
N ILE A 202 22.34 -6.68 4.20
CA ILE A 202 23.67 -6.10 4.34
C ILE A 202 24.73 -7.21 4.30
N GLN A 203 25.53 -7.23 3.22
CA GLN A 203 26.70 -8.11 2.95
C GLN A 203 26.42 -9.53 2.44
N SER A 204 26.28 -9.69 1.12
CA SER A 204 26.85 -10.83 0.38
C SER A 204 26.94 -10.57 -1.14
N TRP A 205 27.86 -9.70 -1.56
CA TRP A 205 28.27 -9.59 -2.98
C TRP A 205 29.29 -10.69 -3.38
N ASN A 206 29.33 -11.80 -2.64
CA ASN A 206 30.16 -12.97 -2.93
C ASN A 206 29.41 -14.27 -2.59
N SER A 207 29.25 -15.12 -3.60
CA SER A 207 29.17 -16.59 -3.55
C SER A 207 28.16 -17.28 -2.61
N TYR A 208 27.20 -17.99 -3.22
CA TYR A 208 26.77 -19.36 -2.83
C TYR A 208 26.50 -19.60 -1.32
N ALA A 209 25.75 -18.73 -0.66
CA ALA A 209 25.15 -19.05 0.62
C ALA A 209 23.85 -19.84 0.39
N ILE A 210 23.88 -21.15 0.63
CA ILE A 210 22.72 -22.03 0.55
C ILE A 210 21.76 -21.66 1.69
N CYS A 211 20.80 -20.77 1.41
CA CYS A 211 19.61 -20.65 2.24
C CYS A 211 18.69 -21.85 1.98
N SER A 212 18.08 -22.39 3.04
CA SER A 212 17.11 -23.48 2.92
C SER A 212 15.96 -23.07 2.00
N ARG A 213 15.61 -23.95 1.05
CA ARG A 213 14.60 -23.71 -0.02
C ARG A 213 13.27 -23.16 0.50
N ASP A 214 12.91 -23.51 1.74
CA ASP A 214 11.61 -23.20 2.35
C ASP A 214 11.46 -21.74 2.85
N LEU A 215 12.52 -20.91 2.78
CA LEU A 215 12.53 -19.55 3.34
C LEU A 215 12.79 -18.41 2.34
N ILE A 216 13.06 -18.71 1.06
CA ILE A 216 13.34 -17.66 0.04
C ILE A 216 12.05 -17.12 -0.60
N GLU A 217 10.91 -17.82 -0.50
CA GLU A 217 9.62 -17.42 -1.09
C GLU A 217 8.98 -16.12 -0.52
N TYR A 218 9.62 -15.43 0.42
CA TYR A 218 9.09 -14.29 1.18
C TYR A 218 9.53 -12.93 0.61
N LEU A 219 9.59 -12.81 -0.71
CA LEU A 219 10.13 -11.66 -1.44
C LEU A 219 9.15 -10.47 -1.50
N GLY A 220 8.83 -9.91 -0.33
CA GLY A 220 8.29 -8.55 -0.12
C GLY A 220 7.20 -8.07 -1.06
N LEU A 221 6.35 -8.99 -1.50
CA LEU A 221 5.37 -8.91 -2.59
C LEU A 221 4.67 -7.54 -2.67
N ILE A 222 5.18 -6.63 -3.51
CA ILE A 222 4.74 -5.23 -3.68
C ILE A 222 4.51 -4.44 -2.37
N HIS A 223 5.24 -4.79 -1.30
CA HIS A 223 5.08 -4.19 0.01
C HIS A 223 5.36 -2.67 0.06
N PRO A 224 6.34 -2.10 -0.68
CA PRO A 224 6.51 -0.66 -0.73
C PRO A 224 5.25 0.05 -1.27
N LEU A 225 4.62 -0.49 -2.32
CA LEU A 225 3.33 -0.02 -2.84
C LEU A 225 2.20 -0.19 -1.81
N ILE A 226 2.13 -1.32 -1.09
CA ILE A 226 1.11 -1.56 -0.05
C ILE A 226 1.28 -0.54 1.09
N HIS A 227 2.50 -0.33 1.58
CA HIS A 227 2.80 0.58 2.69
C HIS A 227 2.54 2.04 2.32
N LEU A 228 2.96 2.46 1.12
CA LEU A 228 2.61 3.77 0.57
C LEU A 228 1.09 3.92 0.38
N GLY A 229 0.42 2.85 -0.09
CA GLY A 229 -1.02 2.78 -0.27
C GLY A 229 -1.78 3.05 1.03
N PHE A 230 -1.40 2.41 2.13
CA PHE A 230 -1.93 2.69 3.46
C PHE A 230 -1.69 4.15 3.89
N GLY A 231 -0.48 4.69 3.69
CA GLY A 231 -0.18 6.09 4.02
C GLY A 231 -1.04 7.10 3.25
N LEU A 232 -1.29 6.85 1.97
CA LEU A 232 -2.12 7.69 1.10
C LEU A 232 -3.62 7.52 1.34
N GLU A 233 -4.06 6.31 1.66
CA GLU A 233 -5.45 5.99 2.00
C GLU A 233 -5.89 6.73 3.26
N PHE A 234 -5.13 6.56 4.34
CA PHE A 234 -5.42 7.09 5.68
C PHE A 234 -4.86 8.50 5.92
N ASN A 235 -4.38 9.18 4.87
CA ASN A 235 -3.80 10.53 4.90
C ASN A 235 -2.70 10.72 5.96
N GLN A 236 -1.84 9.72 6.20
CA GLN A 236 -0.79 9.74 7.22
C GLN A 236 0.58 10.04 6.59
N PRO A 237 1.11 11.28 6.64
CA PRO A 237 2.33 11.64 5.92
C PRO A 237 3.57 10.90 6.45
N ALA A 238 3.58 10.54 7.74
CA ALA A 238 4.61 9.69 8.34
C ALA A 238 4.67 8.28 7.74
N ILE A 239 3.52 7.68 7.44
CA ILE A 239 3.45 6.35 6.81
C ILE A 239 3.81 6.45 5.32
N VAL A 240 3.51 7.57 4.66
CA VAL A 240 4.03 7.88 3.32
C VAL A 240 5.56 7.97 3.32
N ALA A 241 6.16 8.64 4.32
CA ALA A 241 7.62 8.70 4.46
C ALA A 241 8.24 7.31 4.68
N GLN A 242 7.63 6.46 5.51
CA GLN A 242 8.04 5.06 5.68
C GLN A 242 7.95 4.26 4.38
N GLY A 243 6.86 4.40 3.61
CA GLY A 243 6.67 3.70 2.33
C GLY A 243 7.70 4.11 1.27
N LEU A 244 8.01 5.42 1.17
CA LEU A 244 9.06 5.92 0.28
C LEU A 244 10.46 5.48 0.73
N ALA A 245 10.75 5.52 2.03
CA ALA A 245 12.02 5.03 2.57
C ALA A 245 12.20 3.52 2.38
N GLN A 246 11.11 2.76 2.50
CA GLN A 246 11.08 1.33 2.21
C GLN A 246 11.34 1.08 0.72
N ALA A 247 10.67 1.80 -0.20
CA ALA A 247 10.94 1.71 -1.63
C ALA A 247 12.41 2.03 -1.95
N ALA A 248 12.99 3.10 -1.38
CA ALA A 248 14.36 3.50 -1.64
C ALA A 248 15.41 2.39 -1.35
N VAL A 249 15.13 1.46 -0.42
CA VAL A 249 16.02 0.34 -0.10
C VAL A 249 15.67 -1.00 -0.77
N HIS A 250 14.55 -1.10 -1.49
CA HIS A 250 14.23 -2.29 -2.31
C HIS A 250 15.02 -2.31 -3.61
N ALA A 251 15.14 -3.47 -4.25
CA ALA A 251 15.72 -3.62 -5.59
C ALA A 251 14.76 -3.10 -6.69
N ASP A 252 15.33 -2.63 -7.80
CA ASP A 252 14.57 -2.08 -8.95
C ASP A 252 14.51 -3.01 -10.18
N TRP A 253 15.03 -4.25 -10.09
CA TRP A 253 15.15 -5.15 -11.23
C TRP A 253 13.80 -5.41 -11.94
N ILE A 254 12.71 -5.65 -11.21
CA ILE A 254 11.40 -5.90 -11.83
C ILE A 254 10.87 -4.69 -12.60
N GLY A 255 11.21 -3.48 -12.16
CA GLY A 255 10.96 -2.24 -12.90
C GLY A 255 11.72 -2.19 -14.22
N ARG A 256 13.03 -2.46 -14.18
CA ARG A 256 13.93 -2.37 -15.32
C ARG A 256 13.76 -3.51 -16.34
N GLU A 257 13.43 -4.71 -15.88
CA GLU A 257 13.35 -5.93 -16.70
C GLU A 257 11.94 -6.23 -17.20
N PHE A 258 10.89 -5.82 -16.47
CA PHE A 258 9.50 -6.11 -16.83
C PHE A 258 8.67 -4.86 -17.10
N PHE A 259 8.56 -3.92 -16.16
CA PHE A 259 7.61 -2.80 -16.31
C PHE A 259 8.02 -1.79 -17.40
N LEU A 260 9.26 -1.32 -17.41
CA LEU A 260 9.75 -0.37 -18.42
C LEU A 260 9.79 -0.98 -19.83
N PRO A 261 10.23 -2.23 -20.05
CA PRO A 261 10.13 -2.86 -21.37
C PRO A 261 8.69 -3.10 -21.83
N ALA A 262 7.76 -3.45 -20.93
CA ALA A 262 6.34 -3.60 -21.27
C ALA A 262 5.69 -2.25 -21.64
N GLU A 263 5.99 -1.17 -20.91
CA GLU A 263 5.57 0.19 -21.25
C GLU A 263 6.10 0.64 -22.61
N LYS A 264 7.38 0.35 -22.91
CA LYS A 264 7.96 0.63 -24.23
C LYS A 264 7.30 -0.19 -25.35
N MET A 265 7.01 -1.47 -25.10
CA MET A 265 6.35 -2.36 -26.06
C MET A 265 4.88 -1.98 -26.31
N ALA A 266 4.21 -1.37 -25.31
CA ALA A 266 2.88 -0.79 -25.42
C ALA A 266 2.84 0.57 -26.16
N ASP A 267 3.98 1.04 -26.69
CA ASP A 267 4.15 2.38 -27.29
C ASP A 267 3.85 3.53 -26.30
N GLY A 268 4.11 3.29 -25.01
CA GLY A 268 3.93 4.23 -23.90
C GLY A 268 2.78 3.87 -22.96
N ILE A 269 2.18 4.89 -22.34
CA ILE A 269 1.08 4.79 -21.37
C ILE A 269 -0.14 5.51 -21.94
N GLY A 270 -1.34 5.06 -21.59
CA GLY A 270 -2.58 5.78 -21.91
C GLY A 270 -3.27 5.36 -23.20
N LYS A 271 -2.84 4.24 -23.80
CA LYS A 271 -3.46 3.69 -25.02
C LYS A 271 -4.81 3.05 -24.70
N GLN A 272 -5.76 3.16 -25.63
CA GLN A 272 -7.07 2.52 -25.53
C GLN A 272 -6.91 0.99 -25.36
N GLY A 273 -7.24 0.48 -24.17
CA GLY A 273 -7.19 -0.95 -23.86
C GLY A 273 -8.24 -1.72 -24.63
N GLN A 274 -7.79 -2.75 -25.37
CA GLN A 274 -8.63 -3.58 -26.24
C GLN A 274 -9.10 -4.89 -25.60
N LYS A 275 -8.41 -5.37 -24.56
CA LYS A 275 -8.67 -6.65 -23.89
C LYS A 275 -8.90 -6.45 -22.40
N SER A 276 -9.79 -7.22 -21.76
CA SER A 276 -9.93 -7.26 -20.30
C SER A 276 -8.71 -7.92 -19.63
N LEU A 277 -8.49 -7.65 -18.34
CA LEU A 277 -7.46 -8.34 -17.58
C LEU A 277 -7.74 -9.85 -17.56
N LEU A 278 -9.02 -10.23 -17.47
CA LEU A 278 -9.48 -11.62 -17.56
C LEU A 278 -9.18 -12.27 -18.93
N GLN A 279 -9.40 -11.56 -20.04
CA GLN A 279 -9.08 -12.07 -21.38
C GLN A 279 -7.57 -12.33 -21.51
N LEU A 280 -6.72 -11.40 -21.05
CA LEU A 280 -5.27 -11.59 -21.04
C LEU A 280 -4.84 -12.76 -20.15
N LEU A 281 -5.46 -12.93 -18.97
CA LEU A 281 -5.21 -14.07 -18.08
C LEU A 281 -5.57 -15.40 -18.74
N ASN A 282 -6.72 -15.49 -19.41
CA ASN A 282 -7.15 -16.69 -20.12
C ASN A 282 -6.26 -17.00 -21.34
N GLU A 283 -5.76 -15.99 -22.05
CA GLU A 283 -4.76 -16.20 -23.11
C GLU A 283 -3.41 -16.68 -22.56
N ILE A 284 -2.98 -16.19 -21.39
CA ILE A 284 -1.77 -16.67 -20.69
C ILE A 284 -1.92 -18.15 -20.30
N ARG A 285 -3.09 -18.56 -19.79
CA ARG A 285 -3.40 -19.98 -19.48
C ARG A 285 -3.39 -20.91 -20.69
N ALA A 286 -3.43 -20.37 -21.90
CA ALA A 286 -3.33 -21.13 -23.15
C ALA A 286 -1.92 -21.07 -23.77
N ASP A 287 -1.02 -20.20 -23.29
CA ASP A 287 0.34 -20.08 -23.82
C ASP A 287 1.28 -21.08 -23.14
N LYS A 288 1.55 -22.17 -23.86
CA LYS A 288 2.45 -23.24 -23.42
C LYS A 288 3.82 -22.74 -22.92
N ALA A 289 4.37 -21.67 -23.52
CA ALA A 289 5.68 -21.16 -23.11
C ALA A 289 5.63 -20.51 -21.72
N LEU A 290 4.49 -19.93 -21.32
CA LEU A 290 4.30 -19.39 -19.97
C LEU A 290 3.99 -20.48 -18.95
N ILE A 291 3.15 -21.46 -19.31
CA ILE A 291 2.83 -22.62 -18.45
C ILE A 291 4.12 -23.38 -18.09
N GLU A 292 4.98 -23.67 -19.06
CA GLU A 292 6.26 -24.35 -18.85
C GLU A 292 7.38 -23.43 -18.30
N SER A 293 7.13 -22.12 -18.15
CA SER A 293 8.16 -21.16 -17.71
C SER A 293 8.49 -21.24 -16.23
N VAL A 294 7.63 -21.83 -15.39
CA VAL A 294 7.80 -21.86 -13.92
C VAL A 294 7.87 -23.29 -13.42
N GLN A 295 8.78 -23.55 -12.48
CA GLN A 295 9.02 -24.86 -11.90
C GLN A 295 8.87 -24.80 -10.37
N TRP A 296 8.57 -25.94 -9.73
CA TRP A 296 8.50 -25.98 -8.28
C TRP A 296 9.82 -25.57 -7.62
N ALA A 297 10.94 -25.99 -8.21
CA ALA A 297 12.30 -25.82 -7.68
C ALA A 297 12.95 -24.44 -7.90
N ASP A 298 12.31 -23.49 -8.59
CA ASP A 298 12.82 -22.12 -8.72
C ASP A 298 12.80 -21.40 -7.36
N GLU A 299 13.85 -20.66 -6.99
CA GLU A 299 13.87 -19.90 -5.73
C GLU A 299 12.96 -18.67 -5.79
N ASN A 300 13.03 -17.91 -6.89
CA ASN A 300 12.09 -16.85 -7.22
C ASN A 300 11.36 -17.20 -8.53
N LYS A 301 10.08 -17.55 -8.42
CA LYS A 301 9.24 -17.96 -9.56
C LYS A 301 9.05 -16.88 -10.64
N ILE A 302 9.23 -15.60 -10.31
CA ILE A 302 9.21 -14.49 -11.27
C ILE A 302 10.57 -14.40 -11.98
N ARG A 303 11.66 -14.27 -11.22
CA ARG A 303 13.01 -14.02 -11.74
C ARG A 303 13.58 -15.26 -12.42
N ASP A 304 13.67 -16.37 -11.70
CA ASP A 304 14.31 -17.62 -12.14
C ASP A 304 13.36 -18.46 -13.02
N GLY A 305 12.05 -18.23 -12.88
CA GLY A 305 10.99 -18.77 -13.73
C GLY A 305 10.67 -17.86 -14.92
N VAL A 306 9.57 -17.11 -14.82
CA VAL A 306 8.94 -16.39 -15.95
C VAL A 306 9.91 -15.50 -16.73
N LEU A 307 10.68 -14.65 -16.04
CA LEU A 307 11.58 -13.68 -16.70
C LEU A 307 12.91 -14.29 -17.16
N THR A 308 13.28 -15.47 -16.69
CA THR A 308 14.43 -16.22 -17.24
C THR A 308 14.03 -17.04 -18.46
N ARG A 309 12.89 -17.74 -18.40
CA ARG A 309 12.53 -18.76 -19.41
C ARG A 309 11.52 -18.30 -20.47
N ALA A 310 10.68 -17.32 -20.18
CA ALA A 310 9.71 -16.77 -21.13
C ALA A 310 9.53 -15.22 -21.10
N PRO A 311 10.59 -14.40 -20.89
CA PRO A 311 10.44 -12.95 -20.71
C PRO A 311 9.77 -12.27 -21.90
N ALA A 312 10.15 -12.60 -23.13
CA ALA A 312 9.59 -12.00 -24.34
C ALA A 312 8.09 -12.29 -24.52
N VAL A 313 7.64 -13.47 -24.10
CA VAL A 313 6.22 -13.88 -24.15
C VAL A 313 5.43 -13.13 -23.08
N MET A 314 5.95 -13.09 -21.85
CA MET A 314 5.32 -12.37 -20.74
C MET A 314 5.22 -10.86 -21.02
N LEU A 315 6.26 -10.26 -21.60
CA LEU A 315 6.24 -8.85 -22.04
C LEU A 315 5.16 -8.58 -23.11
N LYS A 316 4.98 -9.50 -24.08
CA LYS A 316 3.93 -9.38 -25.10
C LYS A 316 2.52 -9.35 -24.49
N TYR A 317 2.26 -10.12 -23.44
CA TYR A 317 0.98 -10.07 -22.72
C TYR A 317 0.85 -8.81 -21.86
N ALA A 318 1.89 -8.45 -21.11
CA ALA A 318 1.90 -7.24 -20.27
C ALA A 318 1.68 -5.95 -21.09
N ALA A 319 2.29 -5.85 -22.28
CA ALA A 319 2.15 -4.71 -23.17
C ALA A 319 0.73 -4.53 -23.75
N GLN A 320 -0.11 -5.58 -23.73
CA GLN A 320 -1.51 -5.49 -24.18
C GLN A 320 -2.45 -4.96 -23.09
N PHE A 321 -2.03 -4.92 -21.82
CA PHE A 321 -2.78 -4.24 -20.77
C PHE A 321 -2.43 -2.75 -20.78
N THR A 322 -3.32 -1.95 -21.37
CA THR A 322 -3.24 -0.49 -21.44
C THR A 322 -4.57 0.13 -20.99
N VAL A 323 -4.55 1.36 -20.50
CA VAL A 323 -5.76 2.06 -20.02
C VAL A 323 -5.76 3.49 -20.53
N SER A 324 -6.78 3.87 -21.31
CA SER A 324 -7.01 5.26 -21.70
C SER A 324 -7.77 6.05 -20.63
N GLU A 325 -7.77 7.38 -20.73
CA GLU A 325 -8.38 8.30 -19.75
C GLU A 325 -9.87 8.03 -19.52
N ASN A 326 -10.61 7.63 -20.55
CA ASN A 326 -12.04 7.30 -20.50
C ASN A 326 -12.33 5.88 -19.98
N GLN A 327 -11.31 5.05 -19.75
CA GLN A 327 -11.46 3.65 -19.30
C GLN A 327 -11.10 3.45 -17.80
N VAL A 328 -10.67 4.49 -17.08
CA VAL A 328 -10.07 4.35 -15.74
C VAL A 328 -10.96 3.59 -14.73
N ASP A 329 -12.22 3.99 -14.57
CA ASP A 329 -13.10 3.35 -13.58
C ASP A 329 -13.54 1.92 -14.01
N GLU A 330 -13.73 1.68 -15.31
CA GLU A 330 -14.02 0.34 -15.86
C GLU A 330 -12.82 -0.60 -15.65
N ARG A 331 -11.61 -0.13 -15.93
CA ARG A 331 -10.36 -0.90 -15.80
C ARG A 331 -9.95 -1.14 -14.36
N LEU A 332 -10.30 -0.22 -13.46
CA LEU A 332 -10.20 -0.43 -12.02
C LEU A 332 -11.11 -1.57 -11.56
N ALA A 333 -12.37 -1.61 -12.02
CA ALA A 333 -13.30 -2.70 -11.69
C ALA A 333 -12.88 -4.04 -12.32
N ASP A 334 -12.49 -4.07 -13.59
CA ASP A 334 -11.92 -5.23 -14.31
C ASP A 334 -10.72 -5.83 -13.57
N MET A 335 -9.76 -4.99 -13.15
CA MET A 335 -8.58 -5.41 -12.39
C MET A 335 -8.95 -5.98 -11.02
N ILE A 336 -9.80 -5.29 -10.24
CA ILE A 336 -10.22 -5.78 -8.92
C ILE A 336 -10.97 -7.12 -9.06
N ASN A 337 -11.92 -7.23 -9.99
CA ASN A 337 -12.71 -8.43 -10.16
C ASN A 337 -11.87 -9.64 -10.62
N THR A 338 -11.00 -9.43 -11.62
CA THR A 338 -10.11 -10.48 -12.14
C THR A 338 -9.12 -10.97 -11.08
N VAL A 339 -8.59 -10.07 -10.25
CA VAL A 339 -7.70 -10.45 -9.13
C VAL A 339 -8.44 -11.29 -8.10
N VAL A 340 -9.66 -10.90 -7.71
CA VAL A 340 -10.48 -11.68 -6.79
C VAL A 340 -10.86 -13.04 -7.38
N TYR A 341 -11.12 -13.09 -8.69
CA TYR A 341 -11.41 -14.33 -9.43
C TYR A 341 -10.26 -15.34 -9.34
N TYR A 342 -9.05 -15.00 -9.80
CA TYR A 342 -7.95 -15.97 -9.76
C TYR A 342 -7.50 -16.29 -8.32
N THR A 343 -7.61 -15.32 -7.39
CA THR A 343 -7.27 -15.56 -5.97
C THR A 343 -8.18 -16.61 -5.33
N SER A 344 -9.47 -16.60 -5.69
CA SER A 344 -10.48 -17.47 -5.06
C SER A 344 -10.70 -18.79 -5.79
N THR A 345 -10.51 -18.84 -7.11
CA THR A 345 -10.84 -20.01 -7.93
C THR A 345 -9.65 -20.91 -8.27
N ALA A 346 -8.42 -20.52 -7.94
CA ALA A 346 -7.22 -21.37 -8.03
C ALA A 346 -7.21 -22.44 -6.91
N GLN A 347 -8.11 -23.42 -7.03
CA GLN A 347 -8.42 -24.44 -6.02
C GLN A 347 -8.03 -25.85 -6.48
N ARG A 348 -7.93 -26.78 -5.52
CA ARG A 348 -7.68 -28.20 -5.79
C ARG A 348 -8.86 -29.05 -5.26
N PRO A 349 -9.72 -29.63 -6.12
CA PRO A 349 -10.96 -30.27 -5.68
C PRO A 349 -10.80 -31.39 -4.64
N SER A 350 -9.66 -32.10 -4.65
CA SER A 350 -9.32 -33.16 -3.69
C SER A 350 -8.80 -32.66 -2.34
N ARG A 351 -8.76 -31.35 -2.11
CA ARG A 351 -8.19 -30.70 -0.91
C ARG A 351 -9.19 -29.74 -0.28
N GLU A 352 -8.91 -29.35 0.95
CA GLU A 352 -9.59 -28.23 1.61
C GLU A 352 -9.35 -26.92 0.83
N MET A 353 -10.38 -26.08 0.71
CA MET A 353 -10.26 -24.81 0.00
C MET A 353 -9.36 -23.85 0.77
N LYS A 354 -8.39 -23.26 0.07
CA LYS A 354 -7.47 -22.25 0.61
C LYS A 354 -7.13 -21.19 -0.43
N LEU A 355 -6.65 -20.06 0.05
CA LEU A 355 -6.27 -18.93 -0.80
C LEU A 355 -4.74 -18.84 -0.89
N ASP A 356 -4.25 -18.49 -2.07
CA ASP A 356 -2.81 -18.38 -2.34
C ASP A 356 -2.21 -17.13 -1.69
N PHE A 357 -1.12 -17.30 -0.94
CA PHE A 357 -0.42 -16.23 -0.22
C PHE A 357 0.05 -15.10 -1.14
N PHE A 358 0.45 -15.39 -2.37
CA PHE A 358 0.91 -14.40 -3.33
C PHE A 358 -0.27 -13.66 -3.97
N PHE A 359 -1.33 -14.38 -4.31
CA PHE A 359 -2.53 -13.78 -4.91
C PHE A 359 -3.26 -12.84 -3.94
N ILE A 360 -3.32 -13.16 -2.65
CA ILE A 360 -3.90 -12.23 -1.67
C ILE A 360 -3.10 -10.92 -1.54
N HIS A 361 -1.82 -10.83 -1.95
CA HIS A 361 -1.09 -9.56 -2.00
C HIS A 361 -1.55 -8.68 -3.18
N CYS A 362 -1.79 -9.28 -4.35
CA CYS A 362 -2.42 -8.60 -5.49
C CYS A 362 -3.83 -8.12 -5.15
N LEU A 363 -4.59 -8.89 -4.37
CA LEU A 363 -5.94 -8.53 -3.92
C LEU A 363 -5.89 -7.41 -2.87
N ASN A 364 -5.09 -7.57 -1.81
CA ASN A 364 -4.92 -6.61 -0.72
C ASN A 364 -4.39 -5.24 -1.19
N SER A 365 -3.61 -5.20 -2.28
CA SER A 365 -3.13 -3.96 -2.89
C SER A 365 -4.11 -3.31 -3.87
N SER A 366 -5.10 -4.05 -4.38
CA SER A 366 -6.04 -3.53 -5.38
C SER A 366 -6.90 -2.37 -4.85
N ILE A 367 -7.26 -2.40 -3.56
CA ILE A 367 -8.08 -1.36 -2.90
C ILE A 367 -7.48 0.05 -3.02
N PHE A 368 -6.15 0.19 -2.93
CA PHE A 368 -5.50 1.51 -2.97
C PHE A 368 -5.72 2.25 -4.28
N PHE A 369 -5.96 1.54 -5.38
CA PHE A 369 -6.15 2.15 -6.69
C PHE A 369 -7.42 3.01 -6.77
N SER A 370 -8.46 2.68 -6.00
CA SER A 370 -9.66 3.53 -5.83
C SER A 370 -9.36 4.92 -5.26
N LYS A 371 -8.28 5.09 -4.48
CA LYS A 371 -7.79 6.40 -4.01
C LYS A 371 -6.79 6.98 -5.00
N ILE A 372 -5.80 6.19 -5.44
CA ILE A 372 -4.67 6.65 -6.29
C ILE A 372 -5.16 7.35 -7.56
N VAL A 373 -6.11 6.74 -8.31
CA VAL A 373 -6.61 7.33 -9.56
C VAL A 373 -7.39 8.65 -9.32
N LYS A 374 -7.79 8.93 -8.08
CA LYS A 374 -8.54 10.11 -7.65
C LYS A 374 -7.69 11.14 -6.90
N LEU A 375 -6.38 10.90 -6.73
CA LEU A 375 -5.49 11.88 -6.09
C LEU A 375 -5.38 13.15 -6.94
N PRO A 376 -5.62 14.35 -6.38
CA PRO A 376 -5.70 15.58 -7.16
C PRO A 376 -4.32 16.12 -7.59
N PHE A 377 -3.26 15.70 -6.91
CA PHE A 377 -1.88 16.13 -7.19
C PHE A 377 -1.14 15.22 -8.19
N LEU A 378 -1.68 14.04 -8.52
CA LEU A 378 -1.14 13.20 -9.58
C LEU A 378 -1.73 13.61 -10.92
N ASP A 379 -0.87 13.77 -11.93
CA ASP A 379 -1.30 14.00 -13.30
C ASP A 379 -1.96 12.74 -13.90
N GLN A 380 -2.61 12.91 -15.05
CA GLN A 380 -3.35 11.82 -15.66
C GLN A 380 -2.43 10.69 -16.13
N ARG A 381 -1.25 11.02 -16.68
CA ARG A 381 -0.26 10.02 -17.10
C ARG A 381 0.18 9.13 -15.93
N SER A 382 0.48 9.69 -14.77
CA SER A 382 0.94 8.93 -13.60
C SER A 382 -0.15 7.99 -13.06
N LYS A 383 -1.41 8.43 -13.05
CA LYS A 383 -2.57 7.60 -12.67
C LYS A 383 -2.73 6.39 -13.59
N LEU A 384 -2.68 6.62 -14.91
CA LEU A 384 -2.75 5.56 -15.91
C LEU A 384 -1.56 4.61 -15.79
N ARG A 385 -0.34 5.14 -15.63
CA ARG A 385 0.89 4.35 -15.50
C ARG A 385 0.83 3.39 -14.31
N LEU A 386 0.42 3.89 -13.14
CA LEU A 386 0.26 3.05 -11.95
C LEU A 386 -0.79 1.95 -12.16
N LEU A 387 -1.94 2.26 -12.77
CA LEU A 387 -3.00 1.29 -13.02
C LEU A 387 -2.59 0.23 -14.06
N GLU A 388 -1.92 0.64 -15.14
CA GLU A 388 -1.32 -0.28 -16.12
C GLU A 388 -0.26 -1.18 -15.48
N TRP A 389 0.66 -0.63 -14.69
CA TRP A 389 1.67 -1.41 -13.97
C TRP A 389 1.03 -2.37 -12.95
N LYS A 390 -0.07 -2.00 -12.29
CA LYS A 390 -0.82 -2.91 -11.42
C LYS A 390 -1.36 -4.13 -12.16
N GLY A 391 -2.10 -3.92 -13.27
CA GLY A 391 -2.62 -5.04 -14.06
C GLY A 391 -1.50 -5.91 -14.66
N ARG A 392 -0.40 -5.30 -15.13
CA ARG A 392 0.80 -6.02 -15.56
C ARG A 392 1.41 -6.88 -14.45
N MET A 393 1.47 -6.36 -13.23
CA MET A 393 1.94 -7.11 -12.05
C MET A 393 1.01 -8.26 -11.71
N ASP A 394 -0.30 -8.09 -11.84
CA ASP A 394 -1.29 -9.13 -11.56
C ASP A 394 -1.18 -10.30 -12.56
N LEU A 395 -0.98 -10.01 -13.85
CA LEU A 395 -0.70 -11.05 -14.87
C LEU A 395 0.62 -11.78 -14.59
N LEU A 396 1.68 -11.06 -14.22
CA LEU A 396 2.98 -11.65 -13.89
C LEU A 396 2.90 -12.51 -12.62
N MET A 397 2.22 -12.04 -11.58
CA MET A 397 2.05 -12.77 -10.33
C MET A 397 1.27 -14.07 -10.55
N TYR A 398 0.14 -13.99 -11.28
CA TYR A 398 -0.65 -15.16 -11.67
C TYR A 398 0.20 -16.20 -12.42
N THR A 399 0.95 -15.76 -13.44
CA THR A 399 1.87 -16.62 -14.19
C THR A 399 2.92 -17.26 -13.30
N SER A 400 3.51 -16.49 -12.38
CA SER A 400 4.55 -16.96 -11.45
C SER A 400 4.10 -18.04 -10.47
N ARG A 401 2.80 -18.28 -10.30
CA ARG A 401 2.29 -19.37 -9.45
C ARG A 401 1.96 -20.66 -10.23
N GLY A 402 2.45 -20.79 -11.46
CA GLY A 402 2.27 -21.98 -12.29
C GLY A 402 0.95 -21.99 -13.07
N THR A 403 0.36 -20.81 -13.34
CA THR A 403 -0.90 -20.66 -14.09
C THR A 403 -2.01 -21.63 -13.66
N PRO A 404 -2.39 -21.68 -12.37
CA PRO A 404 -3.34 -22.67 -11.84
C PRO A 404 -4.69 -22.63 -12.57
N ASP A 405 -5.29 -23.79 -12.75
CA ASP A 405 -6.67 -23.86 -13.23
C ASP A 405 -7.64 -23.13 -12.31
N LEU A 406 -8.58 -22.43 -12.92
CA LEU A 406 -9.56 -21.59 -12.25
C LEU A 406 -10.93 -22.27 -12.28
N LEU A 407 -11.39 -22.69 -11.10
CA LEU A 407 -12.56 -23.52 -10.85
C LEU A 407 -13.67 -22.69 -10.16
N PRO A 408 -14.46 -21.88 -10.91
CA PRO A 408 -15.52 -21.06 -10.34
C PRO A 408 -16.61 -21.86 -9.61
N GLU A 409 -16.86 -23.10 -10.04
CA GLU A 409 -17.87 -24.00 -9.46
C GLU A 409 -17.57 -24.37 -8.00
N GLU A 410 -16.30 -24.51 -7.61
CA GLU A 410 -15.91 -24.75 -6.21
C GLU A 410 -16.37 -23.59 -5.32
N VAL A 411 -16.11 -22.35 -5.74
CA VAL A 411 -16.53 -21.13 -5.02
C VAL A 411 -18.04 -20.94 -5.07
N ALA A 412 -18.68 -21.18 -6.21
CA ALA A 412 -20.13 -21.05 -6.38
C ALA A 412 -20.92 -22.07 -5.53
N SER A 413 -20.34 -23.25 -5.29
CA SER A 413 -20.92 -24.26 -4.39
C SER A 413 -20.76 -23.93 -2.90
N TYR A 414 -19.77 -23.10 -2.54
CA TYR A 414 -19.44 -22.82 -1.14
C TYR A 414 -20.55 -22.04 -0.41
N PRO A 415 -20.98 -22.43 0.79
CA PRO A 415 -22.08 -21.77 1.50
C PRO A 415 -21.69 -20.39 2.04
N ALA A 416 -22.45 -19.35 1.66
CA ALA A 416 -22.42 -18.03 2.30
C ALA A 416 -23.19 -18.07 3.64
N LYS A 417 -22.56 -18.59 4.69
CA LYS A 417 -23.13 -18.71 6.06
C LYS A 417 -23.23 -17.34 6.75
N GLU A 418 -22.26 -16.48 6.46
CA GLU A 418 -22.02 -15.22 7.16
C GLU A 418 -22.08 -14.02 6.20
N ASN A 419 -22.60 -12.91 6.71
CA ASN A 419 -22.54 -11.62 6.04
C ASN A 419 -21.24 -10.86 6.38
N TRP A 420 -21.00 -9.71 5.74
CA TRP A 420 -19.79 -8.92 5.96
C TRP A 420 -19.50 -8.53 7.42
N SER A 421 -20.50 -8.18 8.23
CA SER A 421 -20.23 -7.78 9.62
C SER A 421 -19.79 -8.97 10.49
N GLN A 422 -20.28 -10.18 10.19
CA GLN A 422 -19.83 -11.43 10.81
C GLN A 422 -18.42 -11.82 10.35
N ILE A 423 -18.13 -11.74 9.04
CA ILE A 423 -16.80 -11.97 8.45
C ILE A 423 -15.76 -11.01 9.06
N PHE A 424 -16.11 -9.72 9.20
CA PHE A 424 -15.25 -8.75 9.87
C PHE A 424 -15.05 -9.09 11.35
N ALA A 425 -16.11 -9.44 12.09
CA ALA A 425 -16.00 -9.82 13.49
C ALA A 425 -15.07 -11.04 13.70
N ARG A 426 -15.16 -12.07 12.83
CA ARG A 426 -14.21 -13.20 12.83
C ARG A 426 -12.79 -12.77 12.51
N SER A 427 -12.60 -11.93 11.48
CA SER A 427 -11.28 -11.39 11.11
C SER A 427 -10.62 -10.62 12.26
N LEU A 428 -11.41 -9.80 12.98
CA LEU A 428 -10.97 -9.03 14.14
C LEU A 428 -10.68 -9.88 15.39
N ALA A 429 -11.42 -10.98 15.56
CA ALA A 429 -11.25 -11.92 16.68
C ALA A 429 -10.22 -13.02 16.40
N HIS A 430 -9.69 -13.11 15.18
CA HIS A 430 -8.83 -14.21 14.76
C HIS A 430 -7.58 -14.33 15.65
N PRO A 431 -7.33 -15.48 16.30
CA PRO A 431 -6.29 -15.58 17.34
C PRO A 431 -4.88 -15.48 16.74
N GLY A 432 -4.67 -16.02 15.54
CA GLY A 432 -3.38 -16.08 14.85
C GLY A 432 -3.33 -15.37 13.50
N ASP A 433 -4.09 -14.27 13.29
CA ASP A 433 -3.97 -13.50 12.03
C ASP A 433 -2.56 -12.91 11.87
N ASP A 434 -1.86 -13.38 10.83
CA ASP A 434 -0.52 -12.95 10.40
C ASP A 434 -0.49 -11.53 9.81
N GLY A 435 -1.64 -10.85 9.77
CA GLY A 435 -1.81 -9.51 9.25
C GLY A 435 -2.36 -9.47 7.83
N HIS A 436 -2.90 -10.59 7.32
CA HIS A 436 -3.51 -10.67 5.99
C HIS A 436 -5.03 -10.82 6.00
N LEU A 437 -5.63 -11.51 6.96
CA LEU A 437 -7.06 -11.85 6.91
C LEU A 437 -7.95 -10.59 6.95
N ALA A 438 -7.63 -9.65 7.85
CA ALA A 438 -8.35 -8.38 7.94
C ALA A 438 -8.16 -7.49 6.69
N LYS A 439 -6.99 -7.54 6.03
CA LYS A 439 -6.75 -6.84 4.75
C LYS A 439 -7.64 -7.46 3.65
N LEU A 440 -7.70 -8.79 3.60
CA LEU A 440 -8.40 -9.56 2.59
C LEU A 440 -9.93 -9.36 2.69
N ALA A 441 -10.50 -9.53 3.87
CA ALA A 441 -11.94 -9.30 4.10
C ALA A 441 -12.35 -7.87 3.73
N ARG A 442 -11.53 -6.88 4.08
CA ARG A 442 -11.73 -5.47 3.75
C ARG A 442 -11.67 -5.21 2.24
N ALA A 443 -10.68 -5.79 1.55
CA ALA A 443 -10.50 -5.61 0.11
C ALA A 443 -11.57 -6.33 -0.72
N LEU A 444 -12.06 -7.49 -0.27
CA LEU A 444 -13.20 -8.20 -0.89
C LEU A 444 -14.50 -7.37 -0.78
N ALA A 445 -14.83 -6.87 0.41
CA ALA A 445 -16.04 -6.07 0.61
C ALA A 445 -15.99 -4.71 -0.13
N HIS A 446 -14.80 -4.14 -0.28
CA HIS A 446 -14.54 -3.02 -1.19
C HIS A 446 -14.77 -3.43 -2.66
N GLY A 447 -14.23 -4.57 -3.08
CA GLY A 447 -14.32 -5.05 -4.45
C GLY A 447 -15.76 -5.26 -4.90
N GLN A 448 -16.61 -5.85 -4.05
CA GLN A 448 -18.05 -5.96 -4.32
C GLN A 448 -18.67 -4.59 -4.63
N LYS A 449 -18.43 -3.60 -3.77
CA LYS A 449 -18.98 -2.25 -3.93
C LYS A 449 -18.48 -1.52 -5.18
N VAL A 450 -17.26 -1.79 -5.64
CA VAL A 450 -16.71 -1.20 -6.87
C VAL A 450 -17.21 -1.91 -8.12
N CYS A 451 -17.43 -3.22 -8.06
CA CYS A 451 -17.85 -4.03 -9.21
C CYS A 451 -19.37 -4.06 -9.42
N GLU A 452 -20.18 -3.94 -8.37
CA GLU A 452 -21.65 -4.00 -8.39
C GLU A 452 -22.31 -3.17 -9.53
N PRO A 453 -21.90 -1.90 -9.81
CA PRO A 453 -22.48 -1.12 -10.91
C PRO A 453 -22.24 -1.72 -12.31
N TYR A 454 -21.18 -2.50 -12.48
CA TYR A 454 -20.75 -3.09 -13.75
C TYR A 454 -21.32 -4.48 -13.99
N GLU A 455 -21.82 -5.18 -12.96
CA GLU A 455 -22.33 -6.54 -13.14
C GLU A 455 -23.48 -6.61 -14.17
N SER A 456 -24.35 -5.60 -14.20
CA SER A 456 -25.48 -5.56 -15.14
C SER A 456 -25.08 -5.30 -16.61
N THR A 457 -23.93 -4.65 -16.84
CA THR A 457 -23.46 -4.21 -18.16
C THR A 457 -22.31 -5.06 -18.70
N ASN A 458 -21.56 -5.75 -17.84
CA ASN A 458 -20.50 -6.68 -18.19
C ASN A 458 -20.89 -8.13 -17.80
N PRO A 459 -21.52 -8.90 -18.71
CA PRO A 459 -21.92 -10.27 -18.43
C PRO A 459 -20.74 -11.23 -18.26
N GLU A 460 -19.55 -10.90 -18.80
CA GLU A 460 -18.32 -11.69 -18.70
C GLU A 460 -17.58 -11.51 -17.35
N MET A 461 -18.04 -10.57 -16.50
CA MET A 461 -17.46 -10.34 -15.17
C MET A 461 -17.62 -11.59 -14.28
N PRO A 462 -16.53 -12.20 -13.78
CA PRO A 462 -16.59 -13.53 -13.18
C PRO A 462 -17.09 -13.56 -11.73
N ILE A 463 -16.75 -12.57 -10.90
CA ILE A 463 -17.22 -12.50 -9.50
C ILE A 463 -18.37 -11.52 -9.37
N ARG A 464 -19.53 -12.02 -8.96
CA ARG A 464 -20.82 -11.31 -9.01
C ARG A 464 -21.73 -11.64 -7.84
N GLY A 465 -22.62 -10.72 -7.48
CA GLY A 465 -23.70 -10.98 -6.52
C GLY A 465 -23.24 -11.55 -5.17
N ASP A 466 -23.75 -12.72 -4.80
CA ASP A 466 -23.43 -13.40 -3.54
C ASP A 466 -22.08 -14.13 -3.53
N VAL A 467 -21.44 -14.33 -4.70
CA VAL A 467 -20.11 -14.96 -4.81
C VAL A 467 -19.07 -14.19 -4.00
N TRP A 468 -19.17 -12.87 -3.93
CA TRP A 468 -18.35 -12.02 -3.06
C TRP A 468 -18.40 -12.45 -1.58
N LEU A 469 -19.60 -12.75 -1.07
CA LEU A 469 -19.78 -13.24 0.31
C LEU A 469 -19.27 -14.68 0.47
N ARG A 470 -19.45 -15.54 -0.54
CA ARG A 470 -18.90 -16.92 -0.52
C ARG A 470 -17.38 -16.91 -0.38
N ILE A 471 -16.68 -16.06 -1.16
CA ILE A 471 -15.23 -15.85 -1.04
C ILE A 471 -14.85 -15.31 0.34
N GLY A 472 -15.63 -14.36 0.87
CA GLY A 472 -15.45 -13.86 2.23
C GLY A 472 -15.60 -14.94 3.32
N ASN A 473 -16.55 -15.88 3.15
CA ASN A 473 -16.73 -17.04 4.03
C ASN A 473 -15.55 -18.02 3.91
N ILE A 474 -15.09 -18.34 2.68
CA ILE A 474 -13.89 -19.16 2.44
C ILE A 474 -12.68 -18.56 3.16
N ALA A 475 -12.48 -17.25 3.05
CA ALA A 475 -11.34 -16.57 3.67
C ALA A 475 -11.29 -16.72 5.20
N VAL A 476 -12.43 -16.69 5.91
CA VAL A 476 -12.46 -16.87 7.37
C VAL A 476 -12.57 -18.33 7.82
N ASP A 477 -13.11 -19.22 6.99
CA ASP A 477 -13.20 -20.66 7.28
C ASP A 477 -11.86 -21.38 7.04
N SER A 478 -11.09 -20.99 6.03
CA SER A 478 -9.83 -21.65 5.64
C SER A 478 -8.62 -21.29 6.52
N THR A 479 -8.73 -20.27 7.38
CA THR A 479 -7.60 -19.72 8.16
C THR A 479 -7.63 -20.07 9.66
N VAL A 480 -8.71 -20.65 10.17
CA VAL A 480 -8.94 -20.82 11.62
C VAL A 480 -8.40 -22.12 12.21
N GLU A 481 -7.80 -23.01 11.41
CA GLU A 481 -7.35 -24.32 11.90
C GLU A 481 -5.97 -24.26 12.59
N GLU A 482 -5.93 -24.70 13.84
CA GLU A 482 -4.71 -24.71 14.65
C GLU A 482 -3.69 -25.71 14.11
N GLY A 483 -2.44 -25.25 13.92
CA GLY A 483 -1.33 -26.07 13.44
C GLY A 483 -1.21 -26.21 11.91
N LYS A 484 -2.19 -25.74 11.12
CA LYS A 484 -2.05 -25.63 9.66
C LYS A 484 -1.62 -24.21 9.22
N PRO A 485 -0.94 -24.04 8.07
CA PRO A 485 -0.71 -22.72 7.48
C PRO A 485 -2.02 -22.03 7.11
N MET A 486 -2.12 -20.70 7.29
CA MET A 486 -3.32 -19.94 6.89
C MET A 486 -3.53 -19.88 5.37
N TRP A 487 -2.47 -20.05 4.58
CA TRP A 487 -2.44 -19.78 3.14
C TRP A 487 -1.64 -20.87 2.42
N VAL A 488 -2.10 -21.28 1.23
CA VAL A 488 -1.28 -22.11 0.31
C VAL A 488 -0.25 -21.21 -0.37
N ARG A 489 0.89 -21.77 -0.76
CA ARG A 489 1.97 -21.05 -1.43
C ARG A 489 2.26 -21.65 -2.79
N SER A 490 1.89 -20.93 -3.84
CA SER A 490 2.03 -21.34 -5.24
C SER A 490 1.03 -22.43 -5.65
N THR A 491 -0.27 -22.12 -5.60
CA THR A 491 -1.39 -23.06 -5.85
C THR A 491 -1.38 -23.81 -7.20
N GLY A 492 -0.60 -23.40 -8.21
CA GLY A 492 -0.46 -24.13 -9.47
C GLY A 492 0.47 -25.35 -9.42
N PHE A 493 1.16 -25.59 -8.29
CA PHE A 493 2.04 -26.75 -8.10
C PHE A 493 1.39 -27.79 -7.19
N ASP A 494 1.55 -29.07 -7.51
CA ASP A 494 0.99 -30.19 -6.72
C ASP A 494 1.59 -30.22 -5.31
N GLU A 495 2.89 -29.92 -5.22
CA GLU A 495 3.68 -29.88 -3.99
C GLU A 495 3.14 -28.85 -2.98
N ALA A 496 2.56 -27.74 -3.47
CA ALA A 496 1.95 -26.70 -2.63
C ALA A 496 0.74 -27.21 -1.83
N TRP A 497 0.11 -28.30 -2.28
CA TRP A 497 -1.08 -28.90 -1.67
C TRP A 497 -0.76 -30.16 -0.84
N GLU A 498 0.50 -30.63 -0.81
CA GLU A 498 0.88 -31.78 0.03
C GLU A 498 0.61 -31.58 1.53
N PRO A 499 0.86 -30.39 2.13
CA PRO A 499 0.56 -30.13 3.55
C PRO A 499 -0.94 -30.05 3.88
N GLU A 500 -1.81 -30.06 2.87
CA GLU A 500 -3.23 -29.72 3.02
C GLU A 500 -4.14 -30.94 3.17
N GLY A 501 -5.20 -30.80 3.98
CA GLY A 501 -6.11 -31.90 4.27
C GLY A 501 -6.81 -32.44 3.01
N SER A 502 -7.01 -33.75 2.97
CA SER A 502 -7.83 -34.38 1.93
C SER A 502 -9.30 -34.08 2.16
N ARG A 503 -10.00 -33.58 1.14
CA ARG A 503 -11.46 -33.46 1.17
C ARG A 503 -12.07 -34.84 0.88
N LEU A 504 -12.65 -35.47 1.90
CA LEU A 504 -13.39 -36.74 1.81
C LEU A 504 -14.86 -36.51 1.41
#